data_AF-A0A7S2BQ68-F1
#
_entry.id   AF-A0A7S2BQ68-F1
#
_cell.length_a   1.000
_cell.length_b   1.000
_cell.length_c   1.000
_cell.angle_alpha   90.00
_cell.angle_beta   90.00
_cell.angle_gamma   90.00
#
_symmetry.space_group_name_H-M   'P 1'
#
loop_
_entity.id
_entity.type
_entity.pdbx_description
1 polymer ?
#
loop_
_entity_poly.entity_id
_entity_poly.type
_entity_poly.pdbx_seq_one_letter_code
_entity_poly.pdbx_strand_id
1 'polypeptide(L)'
;LASMLKVLYCQAFGWQQPSNHLAAINPQIDDFMEGNMYINQDCLLNSTKSSLYAAMSIGWGGTMACGICSCGVDPRRIAPQTACYPSQSMVFWPGGGGEEFP
;
A
#
# COMPACT_ATOMS: atom_id res chain seq x y z
N LEU A 1 4.34 7.91 -12.57
CA LEU A 1 2.94 8.31 -12.86
C LEU A 1 1.91 7.37 -12.24
N ALA A 2 1.94 6.06 -12.53
CA ALA A 2 0.97 5.09 -12.00
C ALA A 2 0.83 5.13 -10.46
N SER A 3 1.94 5.21 -9.73
CA SER A 3 1.93 5.33 -8.26
C SER A 3 1.20 6.57 -7.76
N MET A 4 1.33 7.71 -8.47
CA MET A 4 0.61 8.94 -8.12
C MET A 4 -0.88 8.81 -8.41
N LEU A 5 -1.26 8.20 -9.55
CA LEU A 5 -2.66 7.95 -9.87
C LEU A 5 -3.32 7.05 -8.83
N LYS A 6 -2.65 5.94 -8.44
CA LYS A 6 -3.09 5.06 -7.35
C LYS A 6 -3.41 5.86 -6.09
N VAL A 7 -2.47 6.70 -5.66
CA VAL A 7 -2.63 7.54 -4.46
C VAL A 7 -3.83 8.47 -4.58
N LEU A 8 -3.95 9.23 -5.68
CA LEU A 8 -5.06 10.17 -5.88
C LEU A 8 -6.42 9.46 -5.90
N TYR A 9 -6.51 8.27 -6.50
CA TYR A 9 -7.73 7.46 -6.46
C TYR A 9 -8.04 7.00 -5.04
N CYS A 10 -7.07 6.42 -4.34
CA CYS A 10 -7.24 5.93 -2.96
C CYS A 10 -7.70 7.06 -2.02
N GLN A 11 -7.08 8.24 -2.13
CA GLN A 11 -7.45 9.42 -1.34
C GLN A 11 -8.86 9.91 -1.67
N ALA A 12 -9.26 9.97 -2.95
CA ALA A 12 -10.60 10.38 -3.34
C ALA A 12 -11.69 9.45 -2.79
N PHE A 13 -11.41 8.16 -2.63
CA PHE A 13 -12.29 7.17 -2.02
C PHE A 13 -12.12 7.04 -0.50
N GLY A 14 -11.12 7.69 0.10
CA GLY A 14 -10.90 7.67 1.55
C GLY A 14 -10.35 6.37 2.12
N TRP A 15 -9.58 5.60 1.35
CA TRP A 15 -8.95 4.36 1.83
C TRP A 15 -7.50 4.23 1.38
N GLN A 16 -6.82 3.23 1.92
CA GLN A 16 -5.45 2.84 1.60
C GLN A 16 -5.48 1.46 0.95
N GLN A 17 -4.94 1.39 -0.27
CA GLN A 17 -4.80 0.12 -0.97
C GLN A 17 -3.77 -0.76 -0.25
N PRO A 18 -4.09 -2.02 0.07
CA PRO A 18 -3.14 -2.97 0.63
C PRO A 18 -1.98 -3.27 -0.33
N SER A 19 -0.84 -3.62 0.25
CA SER A 19 0.31 -4.17 -0.45
C SER A 19 0.05 -5.66 -0.66
N ASN A 20 0.11 -6.10 -1.91
CA ASN A 20 -0.07 -7.50 -2.25
C ASN A 20 1.27 -8.24 -2.11
N HIS A 21 1.20 -9.55 -1.87
CA HIS A 21 2.35 -10.47 -1.89
C HIS A 21 3.45 -10.23 -0.82
N LEU A 22 3.14 -9.54 0.28
CA LEU A 22 4.06 -9.41 1.41
C LEU A 22 3.77 -10.49 2.45
N ALA A 23 4.56 -11.57 2.48
CA ALA A 23 4.48 -12.62 3.50
C ALA A 23 5.25 -12.25 4.79
N ALA A 24 6.47 -11.74 4.61
CA ALA A 24 7.37 -11.34 5.67
C ALA A 24 8.13 -10.07 5.27
N ILE A 25 8.54 -9.28 6.27
CA ILE A 25 9.38 -8.09 6.06
C ILE A 25 10.80 -8.55 5.75
N ASN A 26 11.51 -7.82 4.89
CA ASN A 26 12.91 -8.11 4.60
C ASN A 26 13.75 -7.92 5.89
N PRO A 27 14.51 -8.94 6.34
CA PRO A 27 15.30 -8.86 7.58
C PRO A 27 16.43 -7.82 7.55
N GLN A 28 16.75 -7.25 6.39
CA GLN A 28 17.74 -6.17 6.25
C GLN A 28 17.16 -4.77 6.48
N ILE A 29 15.84 -4.65 6.64
CA ILE A 29 15.22 -3.38 7.02
C ILE A 29 15.44 -3.20 8.53
N ASP A 30 16.20 -2.18 8.91
CA ASP A 30 16.57 -1.90 10.30
C ASP A 30 15.35 -1.85 11.24
N ASP A 31 15.52 -2.45 12.42
CA ASP A 31 14.54 -2.45 13.52
C ASP A 31 14.13 -1.03 13.98
N PHE A 32 14.94 0.00 13.65
CA PHE A 32 14.60 1.40 13.93
C PHE A 32 13.32 1.87 13.19
N MET A 33 12.88 1.10 12.19
CA MET A 33 11.61 1.31 11.48
C MET A 33 10.40 0.68 12.19
N GLU A 34 10.58 -0.24 13.16
CA GLU A 34 9.50 -1.02 13.79
C GLU A 34 8.49 -0.21 14.61
N GLY A 35 8.71 1.09 14.82
CA GLY A 35 7.72 1.98 15.44
C GLY A 35 7.22 3.13 14.55
N ASN A 36 7.89 3.37 13.42
CA ASN A 36 7.67 4.57 12.60
C ASN A 36 6.99 4.27 11.26
N MET A 37 6.96 2.99 10.86
CA MET A 37 6.42 2.56 9.58
C MET A 37 5.43 1.43 9.79
N TYR A 38 4.26 1.58 9.18
CA TYR A 38 3.29 0.51 9.04
C TYR A 38 3.21 0.11 7.57
N ILE A 39 3.47 -1.16 7.28
CA ILE A 39 3.31 -1.68 5.92
C ILE A 39 1.87 -2.14 5.76
N ASN A 40 1.12 -1.42 4.93
CA ASN A 40 -0.30 -1.69 4.76
C ASN A 40 -0.53 -3.04 4.06
N GLN A 41 -1.09 -4.01 4.78
CA GLN A 41 -1.53 -5.30 4.24
C GLN A 41 -3.06 -5.40 4.12
N ASP A 42 -3.78 -4.45 4.72
CA ASP A 42 -5.24 -4.43 4.76
C ASP A 42 -5.84 -3.22 4.02
N CYS A 43 -7.15 -3.27 3.80
CA CYS A 43 -7.90 -2.13 3.30
C CYS A 43 -8.22 -1.17 4.46
N LEU A 44 -7.32 -0.22 4.75
CA LEU A 44 -7.50 0.76 5.83
C LEU A 44 -8.25 2.01 5.34
N LEU A 45 -9.07 2.59 6.21
CA LEU A 45 -9.73 3.87 5.94
C LEU A 45 -8.83 5.04 6.36
N ASN A 46 -8.83 6.09 5.56
CA ASN A 46 -8.20 7.36 5.94
C ASN A 46 -9.10 8.09 6.92
N SER A 47 -8.69 8.19 8.19
CA SER A 47 -9.48 8.84 9.24
C SER A 47 -9.47 10.37 9.16
N THR A 48 -8.54 10.96 8.40
CA THR A 48 -8.32 12.40 8.34
C THR A 48 -9.07 13.05 7.16
N LYS A 49 -9.52 14.30 7.35
CA LYS A 49 -10.19 15.09 6.29
C LYS A 49 -9.29 15.37 5.08
N SER A 50 -7.99 15.44 5.31
CA SER A 50 -6.95 15.56 4.29
C SER A 50 -5.82 14.61 4.63
N SER A 51 -5.19 14.06 3.61
CA SER A 51 -4.10 13.11 3.75
C SER A 51 -2.93 13.53 2.86
N LEU A 52 -1.70 13.32 3.35
CA LEU A 52 -0.47 13.61 2.62
C LEU A 52 0.20 12.29 2.25
N TYR A 53 0.47 12.10 0.98
CA TYR A 53 1.16 10.92 0.47
C TYR A 53 2.34 11.31 -0.39
N ALA A 54 3.45 10.60 -0.22
CA ALA A 54 4.60 10.70 -1.10
C ALA A 54 4.63 9.51 -2.06
N ALA A 55 4.88 9.78 -3.34
CA ALA A 55 5.17 8.77 -4.35
C ALA A 55 6.62 8.94 -4.81
N MET A 56 7.48 7.99 -4.43
CA MET A 56 8.88 7.97 -4.81
C MET A 56 9.12 6.98 -5.95
N SER A 57 10.03 7.33 -6.86
CA SER A 57 10.52 6.46 -7.92
C SER A 57 12.02 6.63 -8.08
N ILE A 58 12.72 5.52 -8.30
CA ILE A 58 14.16 5.48 -8.55
C ILE A 58 14.35 4.80 -9.90
N GLY A 59 14.93 5.52 -10.87
CA GLY A 59 15.29 4.97 -12.16
C GLY A 59 16.57 4.14 -12.05
N TRP A 60 16.74 3.15 -12.92
CA TRP A 60 17.90 2.25 -12.92
C TRP A 60 19.25 2.99 -13.01
N GLY A 61 19.29 4.13 -13.73
CA GLY A 61 20.46 5.02 -13.79
C GLY A 61 20.69 5.88 -12.54
N GLY A 62 19.96 5.65 -11.45
CA GLY A 62 20.09 6.38 -10.18
C GLY A 62 19.29 7.67 -10.08
N THR A 63 18.57 8.09 -11.13
CA THR A 63 17.71 9.28 -11.06
C THR A 63 16.54 9.05 -10.11
N MET A 64 16.42 9.91 -9.09
CA MET A 64 15.34 9.85 -8.11
C MET A 64 14.31 10.96 -8.36
N ALA A 65 13.05 10.63 -8.18
CA ALA A 65 11.95 11.59 -8.18
C ALA A 65 10.99 11.29 -7.03
N CYS A 66 10.52 12.34 -6.35
CA CYS A 66 9.51 12.26 -5.31
C CYS A 66 8.41 13.28 -5.59
N GLY A 67 7.16 12.83 -5.65
CA GLY A 67 5.98 13.69 -5.78
C GLY A 67 5.13 13.60 -4.52
N ILE A 68 4.66 14.75 -4.03
CA ILE A 68 3.77 14.82 -2.87
C ILE A 68 2.35 15.10 -3.37
N CYS A 69 1.39 14.27 -2.93
CA CYS A 69 -0.03 14.40 -3.23
C CYS A 69 -0.79 14.73 -1.96
N SER A 70 -1.70 15.71 -2.06
CA SER A 70 -2.58 16.12 -0.97
C SER A 70 -3.99 16.28 -1.50
N CYS A 71 -4.92 15.49 -0.99
CA CYS A 71 -6.35 15.70 -1.22
C CYS A 71 -7.19 15.09 -0.10
N GLY A 72 -8.46 15.48 -0.07
CA GLY A 72 -9.48 14.94 0.82
C GLY A 72 -10.39 13.95 0.11
N VAL A 73 -11.24 13.29 0.91
CA VAL A 73 -12.25 12.34 0.41
C VAL A 73 -13.32 13.10 -0.38
N ASP A 74 -13.70 12.60 -1.57
CA ASP A 74 -14.79 13.17 -2.36
C ASP A 74 -16.13 12.74 -1.75
N PRO A 75 -16.95 13.67 -1.23
CA PRO A 75 -18.23 13.32 -0.58
C PRO A 75 -19.25 12.71 -1.54
N ARG A 76 -19.04 12.81 -2.85
CA ARG A 76 -19.92 12.23 -3.87
C ARG A 76 -19.59 10.77 -4.19
N ARG A 77 -18.48 10.24 -3.67
CA ARG A 77 -18.05 8.86 -3.91
C ARG A 77 -18.58 7.92 -2.83
N ILE A 78 -18.87 6.69 -3.24
CA ILE A 78 -19.30 5.63 -2.32
C ILE A 78 -18.11 5.19 -1.48
N ALA A 79 -18.30 5.09 -0.17
CA ALA A 79 -17.28 4.57 0.73
C ALA A 79 -16.92 3.12 0.34
N PRO A 80 -15.63 2.75 0.33
CA PRO A 80 -15.22 1.38 0.07
C PRO A 80 -15.83 0.45 1.11
N GLN A 81 -16.47 -0.62 0.64
CA GLN A 81 -17.05 -1.65 1.49
C GLN A 81 -15.99 -2.73 1.77
N THR A 82 -15.97 -3.25 2.99
CA THR A 82 -15.14 -4.41 3.32
C THR A 82 -15.57 -5.58 2.43
N ALA A 83 -14.61 -6.12 1.69
CA ALA A 83 -14.85 -7.27 0.84
C ALA A 83 -15.21 -8.48 1.71
N CYS A 84 -16.47 -8.94 1.63
CA CYS A 84 -16.92 -10.17 2.30
C CYS A 84 -16.65 -11.36 1.38
N TYR A 85 -15.39 -11.73 1.24
CA TYR A 85 -14.99 -12.98 0.60
C TYR A 85 -14.59 -13.99 1.67
N PRO A 86 -14.87 -15.30 1.48
CA PRO A 86 -14.29 -16.33 2.33
C PRO A 86 -12.77 -16.19 2.30
N SER A 87 -12.11 -16.23 3.47
CA SER A 87 -10.65 -16.19 3.55
C SER A 87 -10.08 -17.48 2.94
N GLN A 88 -9.85 -17.47 1.63
CA GLN A 88 -9.05 -18.48 0.99
C GLN A 88 -7.59 -18.13 1.25
N SER A 89 -6.83 -19.11 1.75
CA SER A 89 -5.37 -19.01 1.80
C SER A 89 -4.88 -18.64 0.40
N MET A 90 -4.39 -17.40 0.22
CA MET A 90 -3.68 -17.07 -0.99
C MET A 90 -2.40 -17.88 -0.96
N VAL A 91 -2.40 -19.00 -1.70
CA VAL A 91 -1.17 -19.70 -2.04
C VAL A 91 -0.34 -18.68 -2.80
N PHE A 92 0.76 -18.23 -2.18
CA PHE A 92 1.69 -17.32 -2.84
C PHE A 92 2.07 -17.93 -4.18
N TRP A 93 2.18 -17.11 -5.22
CA TRP A 93 2.61 -17.57 -6.54
C TRP A 93 3.89 -18.41 -6.38
N PRO A 94 4.05 -19.57 -7.06
CA PRO A 94 5.13 -20.55 -6.83
C PRO A 94 6.56 -20.08 -7.18
N GLY A 95 6.81 -18.76 -7.17
CA GLY A 95 8.13 -18.15 -7.23
C GLY A 95 8.39 -17.10 -6.14
N GLY A 96 7.46 -16.92 -5.19
CA GLY A 96 7.53 -15.92 -4.12
C GLY A 96 8.10 -16.42 -2.79
N GLY A 97 8.70 -17.61 -2.75
CA GLY A 97 9.40 -18.11 -1.56
C GLY A 97 8.52 -18.51 -0.38
N GLY A 98 7.22 -18.77 -0.61
CA GLY A 98 6.26 -19.18 0.42
C GLY A 98 5.99 -20.70 0.50
N GLU A 99 6.62 -21.51 -0.35
CA GLU A 99 6.61 -22.96 -0.18
C GLU A 99 7.82 -23.36 0.65
N GLU A 100 7.59 -23.77 1.91
CA GLU A 100 8.51 -24.67 2.58
C GLU A 100 8.45 -25.99 1.82
N PHE A 101 9.45 -26.24 0.98
CA PHE A 101 9.68 -27.58 0.45
C PHE A 101 9.97 -28.54 1.62
N PRO A 102 9.45 -29.78 1.59
CA PRO A 102 9.79 -30.80 2.58
C PRO A 102 11.27 -31.19 2.55
#